data_AF-A0A7W8HCN0-F1
#
_entry.id   AF-A0A7W8HCN0-F1
#
_cell.length_a   1.000
_cell.length_b   1.000
_cell.length_c   1.000
_cell.angle_alpha   90.00
_cell.angle_beta   90.00
_cell.angle_gamma   90.00
#
_symmetry.space_group_name_H-M   'P 1'
#
loop_
_entity.id
_entity.type
_entity.pdbx_description
1 polymer ?
#
loop_
_entity_poly.entity_id
_entity_poly.type
_entity_poly.pdbx_seq_one_letter_code
_entity_poly.pdbx_strand_id
1 'polypeptide(L)'
;MMYPFMTLNDETEIVHSDMQNDGRVKVYIERPDEQYGFKHATCWLPDYTWEDVYHFSEEEIEQFEEIIRSTAHLIIEFSQEGGFENASNL
;
A
#
# COMPACT_ATOMS: atom_id res chain seq x y z
N MET A 1 4.99 -12.09 1.76
CA MET A 1 5.59 -11.51 0.55
C MET A 1 4.94 -10.13 0.31
N MET A 2 5.46 -9.31 -0.61
CA MET A 2 4.81 -8.05 -1.03
C MET A 2 4.30 -8.21 -2.46
N TYR A 3 3.10 -7.71 -2.73
CA TYR A 3 2.41 -7.84 -4.01
C TYR A 3 2.03 -6.46 -4.55
N PRO A 4 2.21 -6.21 -5.86
CA PRO A 4 1.79 -4.97 -6.48
C PRO A 4 0.26 -4.83 -6.43
N PHE A 5 -0.20 -3.63 -6.08
CA PHE A 5 -1.62 -3.27 -6.08
C PHE A 5 -1.92 -2.22 -7.15
N MET A 6 -1.17 -1.12 -7.16
CA MET A 6 -1.43 0.03 -8.04
C MET A 6 -0.16 0.86 -8.25
N THR A 7 0.01 1.34 -9.48
CA THR A 7 1.00 2.35 -9.85
C THR A 7 0.28 3.66 -10.18
N LEU A 8 0.69 4.77 -9.58
CA LEU A 8 0.14 6.11 -9.88
C LEU A 8 0.90 6.76 -11.03
N ASN A 9 0.33 7.85 -11.56
CA ASN A 9 0.91 8.58 -12.70
C ASN A 9 2.29 9.19 -12.42
N ASP A 10 2.63 9.41 -11.15
CA ASP A 10 3.92 9.96 -10.69
C ASP A 10 4.92 8.88 -10.29
N GLU A 11 4.73 7.64 -10.78
CA GLU A 11 5.57 6.48 -10.49
C GLU A 11 5.53 6.04 -9.01
N THR A 12 4.54 6.50 -8.24
CA THR A 12 4.28 5.97 -6.90
C THR A 12 3.73 4.55 -7.01
N GLU A 13 4.41 3.60 -6.39
CA GLU A 13 3.99 2.21 -6.24
C GLU A 13 3.28 2.00 -4.91
N ILE A 14 2.11 1.38 -4.97
CA ILE A 14 1.39 0.88 -3.80
C ILE A 14 1.43 -0.64 -3.85
N VAL A 15 2.04 -1.25 -2.85
CA VAL A 15 2.16 -2.70 -2.69
C VAL A 15 1.55 -3.12 -1.37
N HIS A 16 1.11 -4.37 -1.24
CA HIS A 16 0.57 -4.91 0.00
C HIS A 16 1.21 -6.24 0.39
N SER A 17 1.22 -6.55 1.69
CA SER A 17 1.65 -7.87 2.16
C SER A 17 0.54 -8.91 2.03
N ASP A 18 0.88 -10.17 2.25
CA ASP A 18 -0.10 -11.17 2.73
C ASP A 18 -0.77 -10.68 4.03
N MET A 19 -1.95 -11.22 4.33
CA MET A 19 -2.58 -11.04 5.63
C MET A 19 -1.68 -11.63 6.72
N GLN A 20 -1.34 -10.82 7.70
CA GLN A 20 -0.56 -11.24 8.85
C GLN A 20 -1.41 -12.10 9.79
N ASN A 21 -0.76 -12.85 10.68
CA ASN A 21 -1.45 -13.72 11.64
C ASN A 21 -2.38 -12.97 12.62
N ASP A 22 -2.15 -11.67 12.80
CA ASP A 22 -3.00 -10.78 13.62
C ASP A 22 -4.17 -10.16 12.82
N GLY A 23 -4.34 -10.56 11.54
CA GLY A 23 -5.39 -10.08 10.65
C GLY A 23 -5.08 -8.74 9.99
N ARG A 24 -3.90 -8.15 10.24
CA ARG A 24 -3.51 -6.88 9.62
C ARG A 24 -2.84 -7.10 8.27
N VAL A 25 -2.93 -6.07 7.43
CA VAL A 25 -2.26 -6.05 6.12
C VAL A 25 -1.35 -4.83 6.06
N LYS A 26 -0.09 -5.03 5.71
CA LYS A 26 0.85 -3.93 5.47
C LYS A 26 0.62 -3.40 4.07
N VAL A 27 0.31 -2.12 3.94
CA VAL A 27 0.35 -1.38 2.67
C VAL A 27 1.62 -0.54 2.69
N TYR A 28 2.49 -0.72 1.71
CA TYR A 28 3.72 0.03 1.56
C TYR A 28 3.63 0.86 0.29
N ILE A 29 3.96 2.13 0.43
CA ILE A 29 3.93 3.13 -0.63
C ILE A 29 5.35 3.58 -0.84
N GLU A 30 5.83 3.58 -2.07
CA GLU A 30 7.14 4.12 -2.42
C GLU A 30 7.07 4.96 -3.69
N ARG A 31 7.87 6.03 -3.74
CA ARG A 31 8.03 6.86 -4.94
C ARG A 31 9.50 7.16 -5.16
N PRO A 32 10.06 6.93 -6.36
CA PRO A 32 11.43 7.35 -6.66
C PRO A 32 11.54 8.88 -6.57
N ASP A 33 12.66 9.36 -6.03
CA ASP A 33 12.89 10.80 -5.87
C ASP A 33 14.37 11.12 -6.13
N GLU A 34 14.64 12.12 -6.98
CA GLU A 34 16.01 12.48 -7.37
C GLU A 34 16.86 12.99 -6.20
N GLN A 35 16.25 13.59 -5.18
CA GLN A 35 16.94 14.18 -4.04
C GLN A 35 17.15 13.18 -2.91
N TYR A 36 16.15 12.33 -2.64
CA TYR A 36 16.13 11.45 -1.47
C TYR A 36 16.25 9.95 -1.82
N GLY A 37 16.39 9.62 -3.11
CA GLY A 37 16.42 8.25 -3.62
C GLY A 37 15.02 7.66 -3.73
N PHE A 38 14.40 7.37 -2.58
CA PHE A 38 13.04 6.84 -2.49
C PHE A 38 12.30 7.42 -1.30
N LYS A 39 11.17 8.07 -1.57
CA LYS A 39 10.17 8.39 -0.54
C LYS A 39 9.38 7.13 -0.23
N HIS A 40 9.01 6.94 1.03
CA HIS A 40 8.21 5.78 1.41
C HIS A 40 7.32 6.06 2.61
N ALA A 41 6.26 5.28 2.74
CA ALA A 41 5.40 5.25 3.89
C ALA A 41 4.77 3.86 4.04
N THR A 42 4.46 3.47 5.27
CA THR A 42 3.68 2.27 5.58
C THR A 42 2.34 2.66 6.17
N CYS A 43 1.27 2.04 5.70
CA CYS A 43 -0.07 2.11 6.30
C CYS A 43 -0.55 0.69 6.66
N TRP A 44 -1.05 0.49 7.86
CA TRP A 44 -1.60 -0.78 8.33
C TRP A 44 -3.12 -0.79 8.26
N LEU A 45 -3.67 -1.76 7.53
CA LEU A 45 -5.10 -2.05 7.50
C LEU A 45 -5.47 -3.12 8.54
N PRO A 46 -6.71 -3.09 9.08
CA PRO A 46 -7.79 -2.14 8.78
C PRO A 46 -7.74 -0.85 9.62
N ASP A 47 -6.74 -0.69 10.49
CA ASP A 47 -6.70 0.39 11.48
C ASP A 47 -6.29 1.77 10.90
N TYR A 48 -5.80 1.80 9.66
CA TYR A 48 -5.24 2.99 8.99
C TYR A 48 -4.13 3.65 9.81
N THR A 49 -3.27 2.82 10.41
CA THR A 49 -2.14 3.31 11.20
C THR A 49 -0.94 3.55 10.29
N TRP A 50 -0.46 4.79 10.27
CA TRP A 50 0.71 5.20 9.49
C TRP A 50 1.99 5.10 10.28
N GLU A 51 3.03 4.52 9.67
CA GLU A 51 4.36 4.36 10.24
C GLU A 51 5.42 4.52 9.14
N ASP A 52 6.68 4.72 9.55
CA ASP A 52 7.84 4.72 8.63
C ASP A 52 7.68 5.73 7.47
N VAL A 53 7.11 6.90 7.76
CA VAL A 53 6.89 7.96 6.77
C VAL A 53 8.20 8.72 6.53
N TYR A 54 8.72 8.63 5.31
CA TYR A 54 9.97 9.24 4.88
C TYR A 54 9.75 10.16 3.68
N HIS A 55 9.92 11.46 3.92
CA HIS A 55 9.87 12.55 2.93
C HIS A 55 8.59 12.70 2.09
N PHE A 56 7.50 12.02 2.45
CA PHE A 56 6.16 12.41 2.04
C PHE A 56 5.64 13.57 2.90
N SER A 57 4.95 14.50 2.26
CA SER A 57 4.24 15.58 2.94
C SER A 57 2.90 15.11 3.52
N GLU A 58 2.33 15.87 4.45
CA GLU A 58 1.01 15.55 5.02
C GLU A 58 -0.08 15.48 3.94
N GLU A 59 -0.06 16.38 2.95
CA GLU A 59 -1.02 16.39 1.84
C GLU A 59 -0.92 15.12 0.97
N GLU A 60 0.30 14.60 0.76
CA GLU A 60 0.50 13.33 0.04
C GLU A 60 -0.03 12.15 0.86
N ILE A 61 0.21 12.13 2.18
CA ILE A 61 -0.33 11.10 3.06
C ILE A 61 -1.86 11.11 3.07
N GLU A 62 -2.48 12.29 3.09
CA GLU A 62 -3.95 12.42 2.99
C GLU A 62 -4.48 11.85 1.67
N GLN A 63 -3.84 12.16 0.54
CA GLN A 63 -4.20 11.60 -0.77
C GLN A 63 -4.08 10.07 -0.80
N PHE A 64 -2.99 9.53 -0.26
CA PHE A 64 -2.79 8.08 -0.17
C PHE A 64 -3.81 7.43 0.76
N GLU A 65 -4.17 8.08 1.87
CA GLU A 65 -5.20 7.58 2.78
C GLU A 65 -6.57 7.50 2.10
N GLU A 66 -6.96 8.49 1.30
CA GLU A 66 -8.21 8.43 0.52
C GLU A 66 -8.23 7.24 -0.45
N ILE A 67 -7.13 7.03 -1.17
CA ILE A 67 -6.97 5.89 -2.10
C ILE A 67 -7.08 4.57 -1.33
N ILE A 68 -6.32 4.42 -0.24
CA ILE A 68 -6.32 3.20 0.58
C ILE A 68 -7.70 2.95 1.18
N ARG A 69 -8.39 3.97 1.73
CA ARG A 69 -9.76 3.83 2.26
C ARG A 69 -10.76 3.36 1.22
N SER A 70 -10.69 3.92 0.01
CA SER A 70 -11.59 3.54 -1.08
C SER A 70 -11.36 2.11 -1.59
N THR A 71 -10.14 1.59 -1.42
CA THR A 71 -9.72 0.28 -1.96
C THR A 71 -9.40 -0.79 -0.90
N ALA A 72 -9.52 -0.47 0.40
CA ALA A 72 -9.10 -1.33 1.50
C ALA A 72 -9.71 -2.74 1.45
N HIS A 73 -10.98 -2.84 1.04
CA HIS A 73 -11.67 -4.12 0.91
C HIS A 73 -11.00 -5.05 -0.12
N LEU A 74 -10.55 -4.51 -1.26
CA LEU A 74 -9.83 -5.27 -2.29
C LEU A 74 -8.44 -5.70 -1.81
N ILE A 75 -7.71 -4.77 -1.18
CA ILE A 75 -6.38 -5.07 -0.62
C ILE A 75 -6.47 -6.20 0.41
N ILE A 76 -7.46 -6.15 1.29
CA ILE A 76 -7.68 -7.18 2.32
C ILE A 76 -8.06 -8.53 1.69
N GLU A 77 -8.91 -8.53 0.66
CA GLU A 77 -9.26 -9.76 -0.08
C GLU A 77 -8.02 -10.37 -0.73
N PHE A 78 -7.29 -9.61 -1.53
CA PHE A 78 -6.10 -10.10 -2.24
C PHE A 78 -4.97 -10.52 -1.29
N SER A 79 -4.89 -9.94 -0.09
CA SER A 79 -3.90 -10.33 0.91
C SER A 79 -4.11 -11.75 1.45
N GLN A 80 -5.31 -12.33 1.31
CA GLN A 80 -5.60 -13.71 1.73
C GLN A 80 -5.22 -14.73 0.64
N GLU A 81 -5.19 -14.30 -0.61
CA GLU A 81 -4.95 -15.15 -1.78
C GLU A 81 -3.53 -14.99 -2.37
N GLY A 82 -2.69 -14.15 -1.77
CA GLY A 82 -1.33 -13.89 -2.25
C GLY A 82 -1.27 -12.98 -3.49
N GLY A 83 -2.11 -11.93 -3.53
CA GLY A 83 -2.08 -10.88 -4.55
C GLY A 83 -2.95 -11.13 -5.79
N PHE A 84 -2.94 -10.17 -6.71
CA PHE A 84 -3.81 -10.11 -7.91
C PHE A 84 -3.64 -11.30 -8.86
N GLU A 85 -2.45 -11.92 -8.89
CA GLU A 85 -2.13 -13.03 -9.80
C GLU A 85 -2.93 -14.30 -9.48
N ASN A 86 -3.46 -14.44 -8.27
CA ASN A 86 -4.29 -15.59 -7.88
C ASN A 86 -5.80 -15.37 -8.12
N ALA A 87 -6.24 -14.11 -8.30
CA ALA A 87 -7.65 -13.76 -8.53
C ALA A 87 -8.12 -14.06 -9.97
N SER A 88 -7.24 -14.47 -10.89
CA SER A 88 -7.57 -14.77 -12.30
C SER A 88 -8.17 -16.16 -12.53
N ASN A 89 -8.62 -16.87 -11.49
CA ASN A 89 -9.21 -18.22 -11.57
C ASN A 89 -10.76 -18.23 -11.52
N LEU A 90 -11.44 -17.21 -12.07
CA LEU A 90 -12.90 -17.20 -12.25
C LEU A 90 -13.30 -17.36 -13.72
#